data_AF-A0A947CUC9-F1
#
_entry.id   AF-A0A947CUC9-F1
#
_cell.length_a   1.000
_cell.length_b   1.000
_cell.length_c   1.000
_cell.angle_alpha   90.00
_cell.angle_beta   90.00
_cell.angle_gamma   90.00
#
_symmetry.space_group_name_H-M   'P 1'
#
loop_
_entity.id
_entity.type
_entity.pdbx_description
1 polymer ?
#
loop_
_entity_poly.entity_id
_entity_poly.type
_entity_poly.pdbx_seq_one_letter_code
_entity_poly.pdbx_strand_id
1 'polypeptide(L)'
;MLLLLACNSDGPGPSAPGTDTPRAVGPEPLEIPEAPANDSAELFYGAYLDEALGVDVGAARRTYQVVAGSEAAEPNLVSRANLRLAPMAAASGDTQLASEHLARAMAAAGGAPTLVARVDRLRAELTTRAQAGPGRGPPISTRLEGVSPAIAASFAEVERELAAYYRRPLTPRLGGLEGTLNANQRALAGLVRGYAEVANQARVAAVAGNLRVAVAYHDSALALFDTSQVELAGPQLAAVRGRLRRRAVDYLGRSRTAYQRTLEIAGALDGDAATAASRWRVAAEQGLSALDRLKRF
;
A
#
# COMPACT_ATOMS: atom_id res chain seq x y z
N MET A 1 -50.28 -51.50 15.00
CA MET A 1 -51.00 -50.30 15.47
C MET A 1 -50.05 -49.13 15.33
N LEU A 2 -50.37 -48.21 14.40
CA LEU A 2 -49.65 -46.97 14.11
C LEU A 2 -49.74 -45.97 15.27
N LEU A 3 -48.71 -45.11 15.40
CA LEU A 3 -48.68 -43.68 15.82
C LEU A 3 -47.27 -43.40 16.37
N LEU A 4 -46.29 -42.90 15.59
CA LEU A 4 -46.09 -41.51 15.12
C LEU A 4 -46.41 -40.46 16.20
N LEU A 5 -45.36 -39.93 16.83
CA LEU A 5 -45.34 -38.58 17.41
C LEU A 5 -44.00 -37.93 17.08
N ALA A 6 -44.10 -36.85 16.30
CA ALA A 6 -43.07 -35.91 15.93
C ALA A 6 -43.30 -34.57 16.66
N CYS A 7 -42.36 -33.64 16.47
CA CYS A 7 -42.37 -32.20 16.78
C CYS A 7 -41.97 -31.84 18.22
N ASN A 8 -41.15 -30.84 18.52
CA ASN A 8 -40.40 -29.84 17.74
C ASN A 8 -39.25 -29.37 18.64
N SER A 9 -38.03 -29.28 18.14
CA SER A 9 -36.96 -28.52 18.78
C SER A 9 -36.51 -27.44 17.82
N ASP A 10 -36.99 -26.22 18.05
CA ASP A 10 -36.52 -25.00 17.40
C ASP A 10 -35.08 -24.71 17.85
N GLY A 11 -34.12 -25.29 17.12
CA GLY A 11 -32.72 -24.88 17.18
C GLY A 11 -32.49 -23.75 16.17
N PRO A 12 -31.83 -22.64 16.53
CA PRO A 12 -31.49 -21.60 15.58
C PRO A 12 -30.52 -22.19 14.54
N GLY A 13 -30.94 -22.17 13.28
CA GLY A 13 -30.16 -22.67 12.15
C GLY A 13 -28.85 -21.89 11.98
N PRO A 14 -27.80 -22.53 11.43
CA PRO A 14 -26.52 -21.88 11.16
C PRO A 14 -26.73 -20.76 10.13
N SER A 15 -26.46 -19.53 10.56
CA SER A 15 -26.43 -18.37 9.67
C SER A 15 -25.38 -18.60 8.58
N ALA A 16 -25.81 -18.45 7.32
CA ALA A 16 -24.93 -18.53 6.17
C ALA A 16 -23.77 -17.50 6.28
N PRO A 17 -22.57 -17.83 5.77
CA PRO A 17 -21.48 -16.87 5.72
C PRO A 17 -21.87 -15.73 4.79
N GLY A 18 -22.06 -14.55 5.36
CA GLY A 18 -22.24 -13.32 4.61
C GLY A 18 -21.04 -13.09 3.70
N THR A 19 -21.32 -12.94 2.41
CA THR A 19 -20.39 -12.34 1.46
C THR A 19 -20.15 -10.90 1.92
N ASP A 20 -19.06 -10.68 2.66
CA ASP A 20 -18.53 -9.36 2.97
C ASP A 20 -17.97 -8.75 1.68
N THR A 21 -18.88 -8.21 0.86
CA THR A 21 -18.53 -7.29 -0.20
C THR A 21 -17.82 -6.10 0.46
N PRO A 22 -16.62 -5.70 0.01
CA PRO A 22 -15.96 -4.53 0.57
C PRO A 22 -16.88 -3.33 0.44
N ARG A 23 -17.38 -2.84 1.58
CA ARG A 23 -18.22 -1.65 1.62
C ARG A 23 -17.38 -0.49 1.08
N ALA A 24 -17.80 0.07 -0.06
CA ALA A 24 -17.28 1.34 -0.51
C ALA A 24 -17.49 2.35 0.64
N VAL A 25 -16.39 2.78 1.24
CA VAL A 25 -16.40 3.82 2.27
C VAL A 25 -16.83 5.09 1.54
N GLY A 26 -18.08 5.50 1.75
CA GLY A 26 -18.56 6.80 1.32
C GLY A 26 -17.69 7.91 1.92
N PRO A 27 -17.57 9.08 1.27
CA PRO A 27 -16.78 10.17 1.82
C PRO A 27 -17.27 10.53 3.22
N GLU A 28 -16.38 10.42 4.21
CA GLU A 28 -16.67 10.84 5.58
C GLU A 28 -17.02 12.35 5.58
N PRO A 29 -18.11 12.77 6.26
CA PRO A 29 -18.52 14.17 6.31
C PRO A 29 -17.39 15.04 6.86
N LEU A 30 -17.00 16.06 6.10
CA LEU A 30 -16.06 17.06 6.57
C LEU A 30 -16.77 17.97 7.59
N GLU A 31 -16.16 18.20 8.74
CA GLU A 31 -16.42 19.40 9.53
C GLU A 31 -16.16 20.61 8.62
N ILE A 32 -17.19 21.42 8.38
CA ILE A 32 -17.12 22.67 7.62
C ILE A 32 -16.68 23.74 8.63
N PRO A 33 -15.41 24.17 8.65
CA PRO A 33 -15.06 25.37 9.39
C PRO A 33 -15.71 26.57 8.70
N GLU A 34 -16.07 27.61 9.43
CA GLU A 34 -16.47 28.91 8.85
C GLU A 34 -15.36 29.36 7.89
N ALA A 35 -15.63 29.25 6.59
CA ALA A 35 -14.65 29.58 5.56
C ALA A 35 -14.58 31.10 5.39
N PRO A 36 -13.41 31.72 5.39
CA PRO A 36 -13.29 33.06 4.84
C PRO A 36 -13.70 33.00 3.36
N ALA A 37 -14.59 33.90 2.95
CA ALA A 37 -15.10 33.98 1.59
C ALA A 37 -13.97 34.43 0.65
N ASN A 38 -13.17 33.49 0.18
CA ASN A 38 -12.30 33.66 -0.97
C ASN A 38 -12.72 32.68 -2.06
N ASP A 39 -12.52 33.07 -3.32
CA ASP A 39 -12.95 32.30 -4.51
C ASP A 39 -12.41 30.86 -4.49
N SER A 40 -11.28 30.61 -3.82
CA SER A 40 -10.68 29.27 -3.70
C SER A 40 -11.49 28.33 -2.79
N ALA A 41 -12.13 28.84 -1.73
CA ALA A 41 -12.99 28.04 -0.86
C ALA A 41 -14.26 27.61 -1.60
N GLU A 42 -14.89 28.52 -2.34
CA GLU A 42 -16.07 28.23 -3.16
C GLU A 42 -15.76 27.18 -4.23
N LEU A 43 -14.66 27.37 -4.97
CA LEU A 43 -14.17 26.39 -5.95
C LEU A 43 -13.93 25.01 -5.31
N PHE A 44 -13.27 24.96 -4.16
CA PHE A 44 -12.98 23.70 -3.48
C PHE A 44 -14.26 22.98 -3.05
N TYR A 45 -15.19 23.67 -2.38
CA TYR A 45 -16.41 23.04 -1.87
C TYR A 45 -17.39 22.68 -3.00
N GLY A 46 -17.45 23.48 -4.07
CA GLY A 46 -18.18 23.12 -5.28
C GLY A 46 -17.66 21.82 -5.89
N ALA A 47 -16.34 21.73 -6.11
CA ALA A 47 -15.72 20.50 -6.61
C ALA A 47 -15.93 19.29 -5.68
N TYR A 48 -15.91 19.52 -4.36
CA TYR A 48 -16.20 18.49 -3.37
C TYR A 48 -17.62 17.95 -3.49
N LEU A 49 -18.61 18.83 -3.64
CA LEU A 49 -20.00 18.42 -3.83
C LEU A 49 -20.19 17.68 -5.17
N ASP A 50 -19.61 18.19 -6.26
CA ASP A 50 -19.68 17.53 -7.57
C ASP A 50 -19.09 16.12 -7.55
N GLU A 51 -17.95 15.94 -6.89
CA GLU A 51 -17.33 14.63 -6.70
C GLU A 51 -18.17 13.73 -5.79
N ALA A 52 -18.65 14.25 -4.64
CA ALA A 52 -19.39 13.47 -3.66
C ALA A 52 -20.75 13.00 -4.18
N LEU A 53 -21.39 13.80 -5.03
CA LEU A 53 -22.65 13.48 -5.70
C LEU A 53 -22.46 12.72 -7.02
N GLY A 54 -21.21 12.56 -7.48
CA GLY A 54 -20.89 11.87 -8.74
C GLY A 54 -21.37 12.61 -9.99
N VAL A 55 -21.58 13.93 -9.91
CA VAL A 55 -22.13 14.75 -11.00
C VAL A 55 -21.12 14.90 -12.13
N ASP A 56 -19.90 15.35 -11.82
CA ASP A 56 -18.78 15.40 -12.77
C ASP A 56 -17.43 15.28 -12.04
N VAL A 57 -16.98 14.04 -11.85
CA VAL A 57 -15.68 13.74 -11.23
C VAL A 57 -14.50 14.32 -12.04
N GLY A 58 -14.68 14.48 -13.35
CA GLY A 58 -13.66 15.06 -14.24
C GLY A 58 -13.50 16.57 -14.03
N ALA A 59 -14.62 17.29 -13.93
CA ALA A 59 -14.63 18.71 -13.57
C ALA A 59 -14.10 18.94 -12.16
N ALA A 60 -14.58 18.17 -11.18
CA ALA A 60 -14.09 18.24 -9.80
C ALA A 60 -12.56 18.10 -9.72
N ARG A 61 -11.98 17.13 -10.44
CA ARG A 61 -10.52 16.97 -10.53
C ARG A 61 -9.82 18.23 -11.05
N ARG A 62 -10.30 18.82 -12.15
CA ARG A 62 -9.70 20.04 -12.72
C ARG A 62 -9.78 21.20 -11.73
N THR A 63 -10.90 21.35 -11.04
CA THR A 63 -11.08 22.40 -10.02
C THR A 63 -10.14 22.19 -8.83
N TYR A 64 -9.95 20.96 -8.36
CA TYR A 64 -8.93 20.70 -7.33
C TYR A 64 -7.52 21.03 -7.80
N GLN A 65 -7.17 20.79 -9.07
CA GLN A 65 -5.87 21.18 -9.61
C GLN A 65 -5.67 22.70 -9.58
N VAL A 66 -6.72 23.47 -9.89
CA VAL A 66 -6.70 24.94 -9.79
C VAL A 66 -6.46 25.37 -8.34
N VAL A 67 -7.23 24.84 -7.38
CA VAL A 67 -7.07 25.18 -5.96
C VAL A 67 -5.68 24.75 -5.45
N ALA A 68 -5.20 23.57 -5.82
CA ALA A 68 -3.91 23.04 -5.41
C ALA A 68 -2.71 23.82 -5.97
N GLY A 69 -2.89 24.52 -7.09
CA GLY A 69 -1.86 25.36 -7.73
C GLY A 69 -1.98 26.86 -7.47
N SER A 70 -3.01 27.29 -6.73
CA SER A 70 -3.25 28.70 -6.45
C SER A 70 -2.38 29.21 -5.30
N GLU A 71 -1.56 30.23 -5.57
CA GLU A 71 -0.80 30.95 -4.53
C GLU A 71 -1.69 31.79 -3.61
N ALA A 72 -2.89 32.14 -4.09
CA ALA A 72 -3.88 32.91 -3.34
C ALA A 72 -4.76 32.04 -2.44
N ALA A 73 -4.74 30.71 -2.61
CA ALA A 73 -5.54 29.79 -1.80
C ALA A 73 -4.93 29.62 -0.40
N GLU A 74 -5.80 29.46 0.60
CA GLU A 74 -5.33 29.15 1.95
C GLU A 74 -4.57 27.81 1.99
N PRO A 75 -3.47 27.71 2.75
CA PRO A 75 -2.67 26.48 2.82
C PRO A 75 -3.49 25.23 3.19
N ASN A 76 -4.50 25.38 4.05
CA ASN A 76 -5.41 24.29 4.41
C ASN A 76 -6.25 23.80 3.22
N LEU A 77 -6.71 24.70 2.36
CA LEU A 77 -7.46 24.36 1.15
C LEU A 77 -6.54 23.72 0.11
N VAL A 78 -5.33 24.25 -0.08
CA VAL A 78 -4.30 23.63 -0.93
C VAL A 78 -3.99 22.20 -0.46
N SER A 79 -3.86 22.00 0.85
CA SER A 79 -3.62 20.69 1.45
C SER A 79 -4.77 19.72 1.18
N ARG A 80 -6.01 20.16 1.42
CA ARG A 80 -7.22 19.36 1.17
C ARG A 80 -7.42 19.03 -0.31
N ALA A 81 -7.16 19.97 -1.22
CA ALA A 81 -7.22 19.73 -2.66
C ALA A 81 -6.23 18.65 -3.11
N ASN A 82 -4.98 18.75 -2.64
CA ASN A 82 -3.97 17.72 -2.92
C ASN A 82 -4.33 16.36 -2.31
N LEU A 83 -4.95 16.32 -1.12
CA LEU A 83 -5.47 15.08 -0.53
C LEU A 83 -6.56 14.41 -1.37
N ARG A 84 -7.36 15.16 -2.14
CA ARG A 84 -8.35 14.61 -3.08
C ARG A 84 -7.73 14.19 -4.40
N LEU A 85 -6.71 14.89 -4.88
CA LEU A 85 -6.00 14.54 -6.11
C LEU A 85 -5.16 13.26 -5.98
N ALA A 86 -4.53 13.03 -4.83
CA ALA A 86 -3.70 11.85 -4.60
C ALA A 86 -4.39 10.49 -4.90
N PRO A 87 -5.59 10.18 -4.37
CA PRO A 87 -6.27 8.93 -4.68
C PRO A 87 -6.75 8.86 -6.13
N MET A 88 -7.08 10.00 -6.77
CA MET A 88 -7.46 10.04 -8.18
C MET A 88 -6.27 9.67 -9.09
N ALA A 89 -5.08 10.22 -8.81
CA ALA A 89 -3.85 9.89 -9.52
C ALA A 89 -3.48 8.41 -9.34
N ALA A 90 -3.60 7.90 -8.11
CA ALA A 90 -3.36 6.49 -7.82
C ALA A 90 -4.36 5.57 -8.55
N ALA A 91 -5.64 5.96 -8.65
CA ALA A 91 -6.66 5.20 -9.38
C ALA A 91 -6.38 5.14 -10.89
N SER A 92 -5.73 6.16 -11.46
CA SER A 92 -5.23 6.13 -12.85
C SER A 92 -3.90 5.39 -13.02
N GLY A 93 -3.34 4.80 -11.96
CA GLY A 93 -2.06 4.10 -11.99
C GLY A 93 -0.82 4.99 -11.89
N ASP A 94 -1.01 6.30 -11.73
CA ASP A 94 0.09 7.27 -11.59
C ASP A 94 0.49 7.43 -10.12
N THR A 95 1.24 6.44 -9.64
CA THR A 95 1.73 6.38 -8.25
C THR A 95 2.71 7.49 -7.91
N GLN A 96 3.50 7.96 -8.88
CA GLN A 96 4.42 9.07 -8.69
C GLN A 96 3.64 10.36 -8.44
N LEU A 97 2.68 10.68 -9.32
CA LEU A 97 1.83 11.87 -9.16
C LEU A 97 1.01 11.81 -7.87
N ALA A 98 0.53 10.62 -7.47
CA ALA A 98 -0.13 10.44 -6.17
C ALA A 98 0.79 10.79 -4.99
N SER A 99 2.03 10.32 -5.00
CA SER A 99 3.03 10.67 -3.99
C SER A 99 3.39 12.16 -3.99
N GLU A 100 3.50 12.78 -5.16
CA GLU A 100 3.72 14.23 -5.31
C GLU A 100 2.58 15.04 -4.68
N HIS A 101 1.32 14.66 -4.92
CA HIS A 101 0.18 15.29 -4.27
C HIS A 101 0.21 15.12 -2.75
N LEU A 102 0.53 13.94 -2.23
CA LEU A 102 0.68 13.75 -0.78
C LEU A 102 1.80 14.62 -0.19
N ALA A 103 2.91 14.80 -0.89
CA ALA A 103 4.01 15.66 -0.47
C ALA A 103 3.57 17.14 -0.42
N ARG A 104 2.89 17.62 -1.46
CA ARG A 104 2.31 18.99 -1.50
C ARG A 104 1.27 19.19 -0.40
N ALA A 105 0.42 18.19 -0.17
CA ALA A 105 -0.56 18.23 0.91
C ALA A 105 0.10 18.36 2.29
N MET A 106 1.18 17.62 2.53
CA MET A 106 1.95 17.68 3.78
C MET A 106 2.60 19.06 3.95
N ALA A 107 3.25 19.58 2.91
CA ALA A 107 3.90 20.89 2.95
C ALA A 107 2.90 22.01 3.25
N ALA A 108 1.73 21.98 2.59
CA ALA A 108 0.68 22.98 2.78
C ALA A 108 -0.07 22.86 4.11
N ALA A 109 -0.06 21.69 4.77
CA ALA A 109 -0.74 21.49 6.05
C ALA A 109 -0.16 22.34 7.19
N GLY A 110 1.07 22.85 7.07
CA GLY A 110 1.66 23.77 8.05
C GLY A 110 1.75 23.23 9.47
N GLY A 111 1.73 21.90 9.65
CA GLY A 111 1.71 21.24 10.96
C GLY A 111 0.32 21.05 11.59
N ALA A 112 -0.78 21.37 10.88
CA ALA A 112 -2.14 21.10 11.34
C ALA A 112 -2.34 19.60 11.62
N PRO A 113 -2.52 19.17 12.89
CA PRO A 113 -2.42 17.75 13.26
C PRO A 113 -3.41 16.84 12.52
N THR A 114 -4.63 17.33 12.27
CA THR A 114 -5.68 16.59 11.57
C THR A 114 -5.35 16.36 10.10
N LEU A 115 -4.78 17.35 9.41
CA LEU A 115 -4.35 17.22 8.02
C LEU A 115 -3.12 16.32 7.89
N VAL A 116 -2.15 16.46 8.79
CA VAL A 116 -0.97 15.58 8.85
C VAL A 116 -1.40 14.12 9.04
N ALA A 117 -2.28 13.84 10.01
CA ALA A 117 -2.81 12.50 10.24
C ALA A 117 -3.56 11.95 9.01
N ARG A 118 -4.27 12.80 8.27
CA ARG A 118 -4.98 12.41 7.05
C ARG A 118 -4.03 12.09 5.90
N VAL A 119 -2.96 12.87 5.72
CA VAL A 119 -1.89 12.56 4.75
C VAL A 119 -1.25 11.21 5.10
N ASP A 120 -0.93 10.98 6.36
CA ASP A 120 -0.32 9.73 6.81
C ASP A 120 -1.25 8.52 6.58
N ARG A 121 -2.53 8.65 6.92
CA ARG A 121 -3.54 7.61 6.67
C ARG A 121 -3.63 7.29 5.18
N LEU A 122 -3.80 8.31 4.34
CA LEU A 122 -3.94 8.13 2.91
C LEU A 122 -2.66 7.57 2.27
N ARG A 123 -1.48 7.96 2.76
CA ARG A 123 -0.20 7.37 2.33
C ARG A 123 -0.13 5.87 2.65
N ALA A 124 -0.58 5.46 3.83
CA ALA A 124 -0.65 4.04 4.21
C ALA A 124 -1.68 3.27 3.35
N GLU A 125 -2.84 3.87 3.09
CA GLU A 125 -3.87 3.28 2.21
C GLU A 125 -3.38 3.12 0.78
N LEU A 126 -2.72 4.15 0.21
CA LEU A 126 -2.18 4.11 -1.13
C LEU A 126 -1.02 3.14 -1.26
N THR A 127 -0.19 3.02 -0.22
CA THR A 127 0.85 1.99 -0.14
C THR A 127 0.22 0.59 -0.10
N THR A 128 -0.87 0.41 0.64
CA THR A 128 -1.62 -0.86 0.70
C THR A 128 -2.31 -1.18 -0.64
N ARG A 129 -2.90 -0.20 -1.33
CA ARG A 129 -3.47 -0.38 -2.67
C ARG A 129 -2.41 -0.65 -3.74
N ALA A 130 -1.25 0.00 -3.65
CA ALA A 130 -0.12 -0.28 -4.53
C ALA A 130 0.34 -1.74 -4.40
N GLN A 131 0.11 -2.40 -3.26
CA GLN A 131 0.36 -3.84 -3.09
C GLN A 131 -0.60 -4.76 -3.84
N ALA A 132 -1.70 -4.25 -4.39
CA ALA A 132 -2.54 -4.96 -5.36
C ALA A 132 -2.13 -4.67 -6.82
N GLY A 133 -1.07 -3.89 -7.03
CA GLY A 133 -0.56 -3.53 -8.35
C GLY A 133 0.18 -4.68 -9.06
N PRO A 134 0.44 -4.53 -10.37
CA PRO A 134 1.19 -5.50 -11.14
C PRO A 134 2.54 -5.81 -10.47
N GLY A 135 2.84 -7.10 -10.29
CA GLY A 135 4.11 -7.54 -9.73
C GLY A 135 4.23 -7.58 -8.21
N ARG A 136 3.12 -7.36 -7.48
CA ARG A 136 3.07 -7.45 -6.01
C ARG A 136 2.46 -8.77 -5.49
N GLY A 137 1.83 -9.53 -6.39
CA GLY A 137 1.28 -10.84 -6.10
C GLY A 137 -0.17 -10.80 -5.64
N PRO A 138 -0.69 -11.95 -5.24
CA PRO A 138 -2.00 -12.05 -4.61
C PRO A 138 -2.12 -11.12 -3.38
N PRO A 139 -3.33 -10.66 -3.02
CA PRO A 139 -3.56 -9.83 -1.83
C PRO A 139 -2.93 -10.44 -0.57
N ILE A 140 -2.53 -9.60 0.39
CA ILE A 140 -2.14 -10.09 1.72
C ILE A 140 -3.29 -10.91 2.30
N SER A 141 -2.99 -11.98 3.03
CA SER A 141 -3.94 -12.97 3.57
C SER A 141 -4.52 -13.96 2.55
N THR A 142 -4.07 -13.93 1.30
CA THR A 142 -4.40 -14.97 0.32
C THR A 142 -3.97 -16.34 0.86
N ARG A 143 -4.90 -17.29 0.89
CA ARG A 143 -4.63 -18.68 1.30
C ARG A 143 -3.56 -19.30 0.41
N LEU A 144 -2.57 -19.96 1.01
CA LEU A 144 -1.57 -20.72 0.27
C LEU A 144 -2.15 -22.08 -0.14
N GLU A 145 -2.34 -22.28 -1.44
CA GLU A 145 -2.85 -23.53 -2.01
C GLU A 145 -1.71 -24.53 -2.28
N GLY A 146 -2.03 -25.82 -2.40
CA GLY A 146 -1.04 -26.87 -2.70
C GLY A 146 -0.05 -27.16 -1.57
N VAL A 147 -0.34 -26.76 -0.34
CA VAL A 147 0.46 -27.05 0.87
C VAL A 147 -0.41 -27.64 1.98
N SER A 148 0.22 -28.24 2.99
CA SER A 148 -0.50 -28.74 4.17
C SER A 148 -1.13 -27.61 4.99
N PRO A 149 -2.20 -27.88 5.76
CA PRO A 149 -2.83 -26.87 6.63
C PRO A 149 -1.86 -26.20 7.61
N ALA A 150 -0.88 -26.95 8.13
CA ALA A 150 0.13 -26.41 9.04
C ALA A 150 1.02 -25.36 8.35
N ILE A 151 1.49 -25.63 7.12
CA ILE A 151 2.31 -24.68 6.35
C ILE A 151 1.49 -23.44 5.98
N ALA A 152 0.22 -23.64 5.58
CA ALA A 152 -0.68 -22.53 5.28
C ALA A 152 -0.93 -21.63 6.51
N ALA A 153 -1.04 -22.22 7.71
CA ALA A 153 -1.18 -21.47 8.96
C ALA A 153 0.08 -20.66 9.29
N SER A 154 1.27 -21.26 9.17
CA SER A 154 2.55 -20.55 9.35
C SER A 154 2.71 -19.41 8.36
N PHE A 155 2.35 -19.61 7.08
CA PHE A 155 2.34 -18.54 6.09
C PHE A 155 1.38 -17.40 6.46
N ALA A 156 0.17 -17.72 6.91
CA ALA A 156 -0.83 -16.73 7.31
C ALA A 156 -0.39 -15.93 8.56
N GLU A 157 0.40 -16.52 9.45
CA GLU A 157 1.02 -15.80 10.57
C GLU A 157 1.99 -14.73 10.10
N VAL A 158 2.91 -15.08 9.19
CA VAL A 158 3.86 -14.11 8.62
C VAL A 158 3.13 -13.04 7.79
N GLU A 159 2.04 -13.39 7.09
CA GLU A 159 1.21 -12.40 6.37
C GLU A 159 0.55 -11.38 7.32
N ARG A 160 0.18 -11.77 8.55
CA ARG A 160 -0.32 -10.82 9.57
C ARG A 160 0.77 -9.85 10.02
N GLU A 161 2.00 -10.33 10.16
CA GLU A 161 3.15 -9.47 10.42
C GLU A 161 3.43 -8.53 9.24
N LEU A 162 3.30 -9.01 8.00
CA LEU A 162 3.46 -8.18 6.80
C LEU A 162 2.42 -7.08 6.75
N ALA A 163 1.15 -7.39 7.05
CA ALA A 163 0.10 -6.38 7.19
C ALA A 163 0.42 -5.36 8.29
N ALA A 164 0.97 -5.80 9.42
CA ALA A 164 1.40 -4.91 10.50
C ALA A 164 2.60 -4.04 10.10
N TYR A 165 3.53 -4.57 9.30
CA TYR A 165 4.66 -3.83 8.76
C TYR A 165 4.21 -2.67 7.87
N TYR A 166 3.27 -2.93 6.95
CA TYR A 166 2.79 -1.92 6.02
C TYR A 166 1.86 -0.86 6.64
N ARG A 167 1.33 -1.10 7.84
CA ARG A 167 0.65 -0.06 8.62
C ARG A 167 1.61 0.95 9.25
N ARG A 168 2.93 0.68 9.24
CA ARG A 168 3.94 1.60 9.77
C ARG A 168 4.31 2.65 8.72
N PRO A 169 4.71 3.86 9.13
CA PRO A 169 5.28 4.83 8.21
C PRO A 169 6.60 4.28 7.66
N LEU A 170 6.59 3.88 6.38
CA LEU A 170 7.80 3.43 5.68
C LEU A 170 8.73 4.60 5.33
N THR A 171 8.17 5.79 5.16
CA THR A 171 8.88 7.05 4.91
C THR A 171 9.31 7.68 6.25
N PRO A 172 10.58 7.56 6.66
CA PRO A 172 11.04 8.18 7.90
C PRO A 172 11.09 9.71 7.81
N ARG A 173 10.70 10.39 8.88
CA ARG A 173 10.77 11.86 8.99
C ARG A 173 12.08 12.33 9.61
N LEU A 174 12.58 13.51 9.24
CA LEU A 174 13.83 14.08 9.78
C LEU A 174 13.96 14.03 11.32
N GLY A 175 12.92 14.43 12.06
CA GLY A 175 12.93 14.45 13.53
C GLY A 175 12.98 13.07 14.22
N GLY A 176 12.80 11.98 13.46
CA GLY A 176 12.82 10.61 13.96
C GLY A 176 13.51 9.63 13.00
N LEU A 177 14.37 10.14 12.12
CA LEU A 177 14.87 9.41 10.96
C LEU A 177 15.54 8.09 11.35
N GLU A 178 16.50 8.14 12.27
CA GLU A 178 17.24 6.96 12.70
C GLU A 178 16.36 5.95 13.44
N GLY A 179 15.46 6.43 14.31
CA GLY A 179 14.53 5.58 15.05
C GLY A 179 13.61 4.81 14.11
N THR A 180 12.99 5.50 13.15
CA THR A 180 12.09 4.90 12.16
C THR A 180 12.85 3.96 11.22
N LEU A 181 14.05 4.33 10.76
CA LEU A 181 14.88 3.45 9.93
C LEU A 181 15.25 2.15 10.65
N ASN A 182 15.66 2.24 11.91
CA ASN A 182 16.03 1.07 12.71
C ASN A 182 14.81 0.20 13.03
N ALA A 183 13.64 0.80 13.29
CA ALA A 183 12.39 0.08 13.49
C ALA A 183 11.96 -0.66 12.22
N ASN A 184 11.98 0.01 11.06
CA ASN A 184 11.62 -0.58 9.77
C ASN A 184 12.60 -1.68 9.37
N GLN A 185 13.91 -1.49 9.62
CA GLN A 185 14.93 -2.51 9.36
C GLN A 185 14.68 -3.79 10.15
N ARG A 186 14.41 -3.66 11.45
CA ARG A 186 14.16 -4.81 12.32
C ARG A 186 12.89 -5.54 11.90
N ALA A 187 11.83 -4.80 11.58
CA ALA A 187 10.58 -5.40 11.10
C ALA A 187 10.77 -6.13 9.77
N LEU A 188 11.45 -5.52 8.79
CA LEU A 188 11.78 -6.15 7.52
C LEU A 188 12.65 -7.41 7.71
N ALA A 189 13.64 -7.37 8.59
CA ALA A 189 14.47 -8.53 8.90
C ALA A 189 13.67 -9.67 9.56
N GLY A 190 12.69 -9.34 10.41
CA GLY A 190 11.74 -10.30 10.98
C GLY A 190 10.92 -10.98 9.89
N LEU A 191 10.29 -10.20 9.01
CA LEU A 191 9.51 -10.72 7.88
C LEU A 191 10.32 -11.64 6.98
N VAL A 192 11.54 -11.22 6.62
CA VAL A 192 12.42 -12.03 5.77
C VAL A 192 12.74 -13.37 6.43
N ARG A 193 12.96 -13.39 7.75
CA ARG A 193 13.20 -14.62 8.50
C ARG A 193 11.95 -15.51 8.54
N GLY A 194 10.80 -14.94 8.87
CA GLY A 194 9.52 -15.69 8.91
C GLY A 194 9.19 -16.32 7.54
N TYR A 195 9.31 -15.57 6.45
CA TYR A 195 9.11 -16.13 5.12
C TYR A 195 10.17 -17.15 4.73
N ALA A 196 11.42 -17.02 5.18
CA ALA A 196 12.46 -18.03 4.94
C ALA A 196 12.14 -19.34 5.69
N GLU A 197 11.65 -19.26 6.93
CA GLU A 197 11.22 -20.43 7.71
C GLU A 197 10.06 -21.17 7.03
N VAL A 198 9.08 -20.44 6.50
CA VAL A 198 7.96 -21.01 5.73
C VAL A 198 8.43 -21.57 4.38
N ALA A 199 9.33 -20.87 3.70
CA ALA A 199 9.89 -21.29 2.40
C ALA A 199 10.66 -22.62 2.49
N ASN A 200 11.27 -22.93 3.63
CA ASN A 200 12.00 -24.19 3.83
C ASN A 200 11.08 -25.41 3.99
N GLN A 201 9.76 -25.23 4.15
CA GLN A 201 8.82 -26.31 4.46
C GLN A 201 8.17 -26.93 3.21
N ALA A 202 8.02 -26.17 2.12
CA ALA A 202 7.47 -26.67 0.85
C ALA A 202 7.87 -25.78 -0.33
N ARG A 203 7.94 -26.35 -1.53
CA ARG A 203 8.36 -25.60 -2.74
C ARG A 203 7.37 -24.50 -3.13
N VAL A 204 6.05 -24.74 -3.03
CA VAL A 204 5.02 -23.71 -3.29
C VAL A 204 5.12 -22.57 -2.25
N ALA A 205 5.35 -22.92 -0.99
CA ALA A 205 5.63 -21.96 0.07
C ALA A 205 6.91 -21.15 -0.20
N ALA A 206 7.95 -21.77 -0.78
CA ALA A 206 9.16 -21.08 -1.19
C ALA A 206 8.90 -20.06 -2.30
N VAL A 207 8.07 -20.38 -3.30
CA VAL A 207 7.67 -19.42 -4.34
C VAL A 207 6.94 -18.23 -3.72
N ALA A 208 5.92 -18.47 -2.90
CA ALA A 208 5.15 -17.38 -2.29
C ALA A 208 5.98 -16.53 -1.32
N GLY A 209 6.79 -17.16 -0.45
CA GLY A 209 7.64 -16.48 0.51
C GLY A 209 8.73 -15.63 -0.14
N ASN A 210 9.41 -16.14 -1.19
CA ASN A 210 10.39 -15.35 -1.92
C ASN A 210 9.74 -14.17 -2.65
N LEU A 211 8.53 -14.32 -3.20
CA LEU A 211 7.81 -13.18 -3.79
C LEU A 211 7.55 -12.10 -2.74
N ARG A 212 7.05 -12.47 -1.55
CA ARG A 212 6.76 -11.50 -0.48
C ARG A 212 8.02 -10.79 -0.01
N VAL A 213 9.13 -11.51 0.14
CA VAL A 213 10.44 -10.92 0.42
C VAL A 213 10.85 -9.93 -0.67
N ALA A 214 10.69 -10.31 -1.94
CA ALA A 214 11.03 -9.45 -3.07
C ALA A 214 10.24 -8.13 -3.03
N VAL A 215 8.93 -8.23 -2.81
CA VAL A 215 8.01 -7.09 -2.71
C VAL A 215 8.34 -6.21 -1.51
N ALA A 216 8.57 -6.79 -0.33
CA ALA A 216 8.89 -6.03 0.88
C ALA A 216 10.18 -5.21 0.72
N TYR A 217 11.23 -5.80 0.12
CA TYR A 217 12.46 -5.06 -0.21
C TYR A 217 12.22 -3.98 -1.28
N HIS A 218 11.41 -4.27 -2.30
CA HIS A 218 11.06 -3.31 -3.36
C HIS A 218 10.40 -2.06 -2.75
N ASP A 219 9.32 -2.25 -1.98
CA ASP A 219 8.56 -1.14 -1.40
C ASP A 219 9.41 -0.35 -0.39
N SER A 220 10.24 -1.05 0.38
CA SER A 220 11.18 -0.40 1.30
C SER A 220 12.21 0.46 0.56
N ALA A 221 12.67 0.04 -0.62
CA ALA A 221 13.57 0.84 -1.44
C ALA A 221 12.88 2.10 -1.96
N LEU A 222 11.65 1.99 -2.46
CA LEU A 222 10.87 3.14 -2.94
C LEU A 222 10.62 4.15 -1.83
N ALA A 223 10.22 3.71 -0.64
CA ALA A 223 10.02 4.59 0.51
C ALA A 223 11.30 5.36 0.90
N LEU A 224 12.47 4.74 0.77
CA LEU A 224 13.76 5.39 1.01
C LEU A 224 14.12 6.40 -0.08
N PHE A 225 13.80 6.13 -1.35
CA PHE A 225 13.97 7.10 -2.43
C PHE A 225 13.10 8.33 -2.23
N ASP A 226 11.81 8.14 -1.93
CA ASP A 226 10.86 9.23 -1.69
C ASP A 226 11.33 10.13 -0.53
N THR A 227 11.72 9.52 0.59
CA THR A 227 12.30 10.24 1.73
C THR A 227 13.51 11.08 1.31
N SER A 228 14.38 10.49 0.49
CA SER A 228 15.64 11.12 0.09
C SER A 228 15.44 12.35 -0.80
N GLN A 229 14.31 12.44 -1.51
CA GLN A 229 14.00 13.53 -2.41
C GLN A 229 13.19 14.64 -1.73
N VAL A 230 12.15 14.30 -0.96
CA VAL A 230 11.19 15.28 -0.45
C VAL A 230 11.69 16.00 0.80
N GLU A 231 12.31 15.28 1.74
CA GLU A 231 12.67 15.86 3.05
C GLU A 231 14.14 16.32 3.15
N LEU A 232 15.02 15.85 2.26
CA LEU A 232 16.49 16.04 2.38
C LEU A 232 17.08 16.95 1.28
N ALA A 233 16.35 17.96 0.81
CA ALA A 233 16.78 18.81 -0.29
C ALA A 233 18.04 19.66 0.05
N GLY A 234 18.24 20.02 1.32
CA GLY A 234 19.34 20.91 1.76
C GLY A 234 20.76 20.33 1.61
N PRO A 235 21.78 21.15 1.27
CA PRO A 235 23.19 20.70 1.14
C PRO A 235 23.72 19.99 2.38
N GLN A 236 23.33 20.45 3.58
CA GLN A 236 23.71 19.89 4.87
C GLN A 236 23.21 18.44 5.09
N LEU A 237 22.24 17.99 4.30
CA LEU A 237 21.67 16.64 4.37
C LEU A 237 22.18 15.71 3.25
N ALA A 238 23.14 16.16 2.43
CA ALA A 238 23.68 15.39 1.31
C ALA A 238 24.26 14.03 1.74
N ALA A 239 24.97 13.97 2.87
CA ALA A 239 25.53 12.73 3.40
C ALA A 239 24.43 11.73 3.81
N VAL A 240 23.35 12.22 4.43
CA VAL A 240 22.19 11.41 4.84
C VAL A 240 21.49 10.85 3.60
N ARG A 241 21.19 11.71 2.63
CA ARG A 241 20.61 11.33 1.32
C ARG A 241 21.46 10.28 0.60
N GLY A 242 22.77 10.46 0.53
CA GLY A 242 23.69 9.49 -0.07
C GLY A 242 23.62 8.11 0.61
N ARG A 243 23.52 8.08 1.93
CA ARG A 243 23.36 6.83 2.71
C ARG A 243 22.00 6.16 2.46
N LEU A 244 20.90 6.91 2.45
CA LEU A 244 19.57 6.36 2.16
C LEU A 244 19.51 5.81 0.73
N ARG A 245 20.09 6.53 -0.25
CA ARG A 245 20.17 6.08 -1.64
C ARG A 245 20.94 4.77 -1.78
N ARG A 246 22.13 4.65 -1.17
CA ARG A 246 22.89 3.39 -1.18
C ARG A 246 22.10 2.23 -0.60
N ARG A 247 21.38 2.47 0.50
CA ARG A 247 20.53 1.46 1.13
C ARG A 247 19.34 1.07 0.27
N ALA A 248 18.69 2.04 -0.39
CA ALA A 248 17.61 1.77 -1.32
C ALA A 248 18.11 0.90 -2.50
N VAL A 249 19.30 1.18 -3.03
CA VAL A 249 19.93 0.36 -4.08
C VAL A 249 20.23 -1.06 -3.59
N ASP A 250 20.75 -1.25 -2.37
CA ASP A 250 20.93 -2.58 -1.77
C ASP A 250 19.60 -3.34 -1.69
N TYR A 251 18.53 -2.67 -1.26
CA TYR A 251 17.19 -3.25 -1.20
C TYR A 251 16.64 -3.61 -2.58
N LEU A 252 16.84 -2.79 -3.61
CA LEU A 252 16.49 -3.17 -4.99
C LEU A 252 17.29 -4.39 -5.47
N GLY A 253 18.57 -4.50 -5.10
CA GLY A 253 19.40 -5.68 -5.37
C GLY A 253 18.81 -6.95 -4.76
N ARG A 254 18.51 -6.92 -3.46
CA ARG A 254 17.87 -8.02 -2.72
C ARG A 254 16.50 -8.38 -3.28
N SER A 255 15.71 -7.36 -3.63
CA SER A 255 14.40 -7.53 -4.26
C SER A 255 14.52 -8.30 -5.58
N ARG A 256 15.44 -7.89 -6.47
CA ARG A 256 15.72 -8.60 -7.74
C ARG A 256 16.10 -10.05 -7.48
N THR A 257 17.05 -10.31 -6.57
CA THR A 257 17.48 -11.68 -6.25
C THR A 257 16.31 -12.55 -5.79
N ALA A 258 15.44 -12.03 -4.93
CA ALA A 258 14.27 -12.76 -4.46
C ALA A 258 13.21 -13.00 -5.56
N TYR A 259 13.00 -12.03 -6.47
CA TYR A 259 12.17 -12.25 -7.66
C TYR A 259 12.74 -13.35 -8.56
N GLN A 260 14.04 -13.30 -8.87
CA GLN A 260 14.71 -14.32 -9.68
C GLN A 260 14.61 -15.70 -9.03
N ARG A 261 14.83 -15.79 -7.71
CA ARG A 261 14.69 -17.04 -6.96
C ARG A 261 13.27 -17.59 -7.00
N THR A 262 12.27 -16.71 -6.92
CA THR A 262 10.85 -17.08 -7.08
C THR A 262 10.60 -17.74 -8.44
N LEU A 263 11.12 -17.14 -9.52
CA LEU A 263 10.97 -17.67 -10.88
C LEU A 263 11.71 -18.98 -11.10
N GLU A 264 12.93 -19.10 -10.58
CA GLU A 264 13.73 -20.31 -10.64
C GLU A 264 13.00 -21.49 -9.98
N ILE A 265 12.51 -21.30 -8.75
CA ILE A 265 11.79 -22.35 -8.03
C ILE A 265 10.50 -22.71 -8.76
N ALA A 266 9.74 -21.70 -9.20
CA ALA A 266 8.47 -21.90 -9.90
C ALA A 266 8.64 -22.60 -11.25
N GLY A 267 9.70 -22.30 -12.00
CA GLY A 267 10.00 -22.94 -13.29
C GLY A 267 10.41 -24.42 -13.16
N ALA A 268 10.79 -24.85 -11.96
CA ALA A 268 11.12 -26.24 -11.67
C ALA A 268 9.95 -27.01 -11.00
N LEU A 269 8.77 -26.41 -10.88
CA LEU A 269 7.55 -27.09 -10.41
C LEU A 269 6.81 -27.73 -11.58
N ASP A 270 6.10 -28.82 -11.29
CA ASP A 270 5.25 -29.56 -12.21
C ASP A 270 3.85 -29.81 -11.61
N GLY A 271 2.92 -30.26 -12.46
CA GLY A 271 1.56 -30.68 -12.07
C GLY A 271 0.81 -29.67 -11.21
N ASP A 272 0.17 -30.17 -10.16
CA ASP A 272 -0.66 -29.36 -9.25
C ASP A 272 0.15 -28.28 -8.50
N ALA A 273 1.43 -28.54 -8.23
CA ALA A 273 2.30 -27.56 -7.57
C ALA A 273 2.60 -26.36 -8.50
N ALA A 274 2.80 -26.61 -9.80
CA ALA A 274 2.96 -25.54 -10.78
C ALA A 274 1.68 -24.69 -10.90
N THR A 275 0.51 -25.34 -10.90
CA THR A 275 -0.80 -24.67 -10.92
C THR A 275 -0.99 -23.78 -9.69
N ALA A 276 -0.74 -24.31 -8.49
CA ALA A 276 -0.84 -23.56 -7.23
C ALA A 276 0.14 -22.38 -7.16
N ALA A 277 1.33 -22.51 -7.77
CA ALA A 277 2.36 -21.48 -7.81
C ALA A 277 2.15 -20.42 -8.92
N SER A 278 1.26 -20.67 -9.89
CA SER A 278 1.15 -19.89 -11.13
C SER A 278 0.94 -18.39 -10.91
N ARG A 279 0.00 -18.00 -10.04
CA ARG A 279 -0.27 -16.58 -9.73
C ARG A 279 0.91 -15.86 -9.09
N TRP A 280 1.70 -16.57 -8.28
CA TRP A 280 2.89 -16.03 -7.63
C TRP A 280 4.02 -15.84 -8.65
N ARG A 281 4.19 -16.80 -9.58
CA ARG A 281 5.14 -16.71 -10.70
C ARG A 281 4.85 -15.50 -11.59
N VAL A 282 3.60 -15.34 -12.05
CA VAL A 282 3.20 -14.21 -12.92
C VAL A 282 3.52 -12.87 -12.26
N ALA A 283 3.26 -12.75 -10.96
CA ALA A 283 3.63 -11.55 -10.22
C ALA A 283 5.15 -11.37 -10.10
N ALA A 284 5.93 -12.44 -9.95
CA ALA A 284 7.38 -12.31 -9.95
C ALA A 284 7.92 -11.80 -11.31
N GLU A 285 7.36 -12.25 -12.42
CA GLU A 285 7.73 -11.80 -13.78
C GLU A 285 7.43 -10.29 -13.95
N GLN A 286 6.23 -9.87 -13.56
CA GLN A 286 5.83 -8.47 -13.60
C GLN A 286 6.70 -7.59 -12.68
N GLY A 287 7.00 -8.07 -11.47
CA GLY A 287 7.82 -7.35 -10.50
C GLY A 287 9.26 -7.18 -10.98
N LEU A 288 9.85 -8.23 -11.57
CA LEU A 288 11.18 -8.17 -12.15
C LEU A 288 11.23 -7.22 -13.36
N SER A 289 10.22 -7.27 -14.24
CA SER A 289 10.08 -6.34 -15.36
C SER A 289 9.97 -4.88 -14.89
N ALA A 290 9.22 -4.63 -13.80
CA ALA A 290 9.14 -3.30 -13.20
C ALA A 290 10.50 -2.80 -12.70
N LEU A 291 11.29 -3.65 -12.03
CA LEU A 291 12.64 -3.30 -11.58
C LEU A 291 13.60 -3.01 -12.74
N ASP A 292 13.46 -3.71 -13.87
CA ASP A 292 14.32 -3.47 -15.04
C ASP A 292 13.97 -2.17 -15.76
N ARG A 293 12.72 -1.68 -15.66
CA ARG A 293 12.35 -0.35 -16.13
C ARG A 293 12.95 0.76 -15.27
N LEU A 294 13.05 0.55 -13.95
CA LEU A 294 13.66 1.53 -13.03
C LEU A 294 15.14 1.77 -13.28
N LYS A 295 15.88 0.80 -13.85
CA LYS A 295 17.31 0.95 -14.20
C LYS A 295 17.57 2.00 -15.30
N ARG A 296 16.53 2.46 -15.99
CA ARG A 296 16.66 3.42 -17.11
C ARG A 296 16.63 4.89 -16.63
N PHE A 297 16.60 5.11 -15.32
CA PHE A 297 16.64 6.41 -14.64
C PHE A 297 17.86 6.51 -13.72
#